data_AF-A0A9D2CKD7-F1
#
_entry.id   AF-A0A9D2CKD7-F1
#
_cell.length_a   1.000
_cell.length_b   1.000
_cell.length_c   1.000
_cell.angle_alpha   90.00
_cell.angle_beta   90.00
_cell.angle_gamma   90.00
#
_symmetry.space_group_name_H-M   'P 1'
#
loop_
_entity.id
_entity.type
_entity.pdbx_description
1 polymer ?
#
loop_
_entity_poly.entity_id
_entity_poly.type
_entity_poly.pdbx_seq_one_letter_code
_entity_poly.pdbx_strand_id
1 'polypeptide(L)'
;MNIKDLKDCIDQSPVCGNKDFGKEFDDMGQCAEKTLPFPRRMAVRTGSVIDRLEFGYDGFALGHGGKGGAPQEFSLKQGEHIVKVEGACCDFGGKVTVRALKFTTDKGNVIQVGTEGGENFEFKAKDGYAICAMYGRADNYVRGVGFYARKVDMDLGGAFKGIGGKLPGLK
;
A
#
# COMPACT_ATOMS: atom_id res chain seq x y z
N MET A 1 -13.30 10.52 18.18
CA MET A 1 -11.95 9.96 18.45
C MET A 1 -10.94 11.09 18.52
N ASN A 2 -9.97 11.08 19.45
CA ASN A 2 -8.90 12.09 19.51
C ASN A 2 -7.67 11.66 18.66
N ILE A 3 -6.74 12.57 18.38
CA ILE A 3 -5.53 12.29 17.55
C ILE A 3 -4.61 11.22 18.17
N LYS A 4 -4.56 11.11 19.50
CA LYS A 4 -3.73 10.13 20.20
C LYS A 4 -4.29 8.72 20.01
N ASP A 5 -5.60 8.56 20.19
CA ASP A 5 -6.32 7.29 19.98
C ASP A 5 -6.22 6.80 18.53
N LEU A 6 -6.13 7.75 17.59
CA LEU A 6 -6.01 7.48 16.15
C LEU A 6 -4.68 6.81 15.78
N LYS A 7 -3.59 7.19 16.46
CA LYS A 7 -2.27 6.57 16.25
C LYS A 7 -2.25 5.12 16.69
N ASP A 8 -2.88 4.82 17.82
CA ASP A 8 -2.93 3.48 18.37
C ASP A 8 -3.74 2.51 17.50
N CYS A 9 -4.50 3.06 16.54
CA CYS A 9 -5.32 2.32 15.60
C CYS A 9 -4.74 2.28 14.18
N ILE A 10 -3.53 2.79 13.96
CA ILE A 10 -2.80 2.73 12.68
C ILE A 10 -1.48 1.99 12.93
N ASP A 11 -1.17 1.06 12.03
CA ASP A 11 0.09 0.34 11.98
C ASP A 11 0.81 0.68 10.68
N GLN A 12 2.14 0.74 10.71
CA GLN A 12 2.97 1.01 9.55
C GLN A 12 3.97 -0.12 9.42
N SER A 13 4.06 -0.73 8.24
CA SER A 13 5.09 -1.72 7.95
C SER A 13 6.48 -1.08 7.94
N PRO A 14 7.57 -1.84 7.82
CA PRO A 14 8.81 -1.33 7.25
C PRO A 14 8.64 -1.06 5.75
N VAL A 15 9.48 -0.20 5.17
CA VAL A 15 9.62 -0.12 3.70
C VAL A 15 10.44 -1.29 3.22
N CYS A 16 9.93 -1.99 2.22
CA CYS A 16 10.62 -3.06 1.53
C CYS A 16 11.15 -2.54 0.20
N GLY A 17 12.38 -2.91 -0.16
CA GLY A 17 13.06 -2.41 -1.35
C GLY A 17 13.91 -1.17 -1.09
N ASN A 18 14.07 -0.33 -2.11
CA ASN A 18 15.02 0.77 -2.13
C ASN A 18 14.58 1.96 -1.26
N LYS A 19 15.52 2.54 -0.50
CA LYS A 19 15.30 3.73 0.33
C LYS A 19 15.89 5.01 -0.26
N ASP A 20 16.74 4.90 -1.28
CA ASP A 20 17.56 5.99 -1.78
C ASP A 20 17.14 6.47 -3.18
N PHE A 21 16.54 5.58 -3.99
CA PHE A 21 16.21 5.85 -5.39
C PHE A 21 14.71 6.00 -5.64
N GLY A 22 14.38 6.86 -6.61
CA GLY A 22 13.00 7.22 -6.93
C GLY A 22 12.48 8.41 -6.12
N LYS A 23 11.36 8.98 -6.56
CA LYS A 23 10.61 10.00 -5.82
C LYS A 23 9.86 9.33 -4.69
N GLU A 24 9.93 9.92 -3.50
CA GLU A 24 9.17 9.47 -2.34
C GLU A 24 7.67 9.74 -2.52
N PHE A 25 6.85 8.81 -2.02
CA PHE A 25 5.42 8.97 -1.91
C PHE A 25 4.92 8.44 -0.55
N ASP A 26 3.86 9.06 -0.05
CA ASP A 26 3.12 8.62 1.12
C ASP A 26 1.65 8.97 0.89
N ASP A 27 0.81 7.94 0.79
CA ASP A 27 -0.62 8.07 0.51
C ASP A 27 -1.47 8.32 1.77
N MET A 28 -0.86 8.25 2.95
CA MET A 28 -1.55 8.40 4.23
C MET A 28 -2.29 9.73 4.32
N GLY A 29 -1.70 10.82 3.83
CA GLY A 29 -2.32 12.14 3.92
C GLY A 29 -3.62 12.25 3.12
N GLN A 30 -3.59 11.84 1.85
CA GLN A 30 -4.78 11.81 1.00
C GLN A 30 -5.83 10.83 1.54
N CYS A 31 -5.42 9.67 2.07
CA CYS A 31 -6.35 8.73 2.69
C CYS A 31 -6.98 9.30 3.97
N ALA A 32 -6.22 10.03 4.79
CA ALA A 32 -6.68 10.65 6.02
C ALA A 32 -7.77 11.71 5.74
N GLU A 33 -7.62 12.51 4.70
CA GLU A 33 -8.66 13.46 4.24
C GLU A 33 -9.96 12.77 3.81
N LYS A 34 -9.88 11.49 3.44
CA LYS A 34 -11.01 10.65 3.02
C LYS A 34 -11.44 9.64 4.08
N THR A 35 -11.03 9.85 5.34
CA THR A 35 -11.44 8.98 6.46
C THR A 35 -10.86 7.55 6.34
N LEU A 36 -9.60 7.44 5.93
CA LEU A 36 -8.83 6.19 5.81
C LEU A 36 -9.64 5.02 5.20
N PRO A 37 -10.15 5.20 3.97
CA PRO A 37 -10.91 4.17 3.30
C PRO A 37 -10.01 2.96 3.01
N PHE A 38 -10.63 1.80 2.82
CA PHE A 38 -9.91 0.63 2.33
C PHE A 38 -9.95 0.58 0.80
N PRO A 39 -8.89 0.07 0.15
CA PRO A 39 -8.90 -0.11 -1.29
C PRO A 39 -10.04 -1.06 -1.71
N ARG A 40 -10.62 -0.76 -2.86
CA ARG A 40 -11.64 -1.58 -3.57
C ARG A 40 -11.09 -2.19 -4.85
N ARG A 41 -9.99 -1.65 -5.36
CA ARG A 41 -9.34 -2.10 -6.59
C ARG A 41 -7.84 -2.02 -6.43
N MET A 42 -7.13 -2.92 -7.09
CA MET A 42 -5.71 -2.82 -7.32
C MET A 42 -5.46 -2.79 -8.82
N ALA A 43 -4.62 -1.86 -9.28
CA ALA A 43 -4.10 -1.88 -10.64
C ALA A 43 -2.58 -1.98 -10.58
N VAL A 44 -2.04 -2.89 -11.37
CA VAL A 44 -0.61 -3.18 -11.40
C VAL A 44 -0.14 -3.18 -12.85
N ARG A 45 1.07 -2.69 -13.09
CA ARG A 45 1.76 -2.91 -14.36
C ARG A 45 3.03 -3.69 -14.10
N THR A 46 3.23 -4.78 -14.84
CA THR A 46 4.34 -5.69 -14.62
C THR A 46 5.10 -5.98 -15.91
N GLY A 47 6.41 -5.73 -15.90
CA GLY A 47 7.37 -6.26 -16.87
C GLY A 47 8.30 -7.26 -16.17
N SER A 48 9.61 -7.01 -16.23
CA SER A 48 10.61 -7.77 -15.44
C SER A 48 10.54 -7.46 -13.94
N VAL A 49 9.95 -6.32 -13.57
CA VAL A 49 9.71 -5.82 -12.22
C VAL A 49 8.31 -5.19 -12.14
N ILE A 50 7.90 -4.69 -10.99
CA ILE A 50 6.67 -3.91 -10.85
C ILE A 50 6.92 -2.49 -11.39
N ASP A 51 6.40 -2.20 -12.57
CA ASP A 51 6.45 -0.87 -13.19
C ASP A 51 5.55 0.11 -12.45
N ARG A 52 4.35 -0.33 -12.03
CA ARG A 52 3.37 0.51 -11.31
C ARG A 52 2.51 -0.30 -10.35
N LEU A 53 2.19 0.29 -9.21
CA LEU A 53 1.21 -0.20 -8.26
C LEU A 53 0.23 0.93 -7.92
N GLU A 54 -1.06 0.62 -7.88
CA GLU A 54 -2.13 1.58 -7.60
C GLU A 54 -3.23 0.94 -6.77
N PHE A 55 -3.66 1.65 -5.72
CA PHE A 55 -4.87 1.36 -4.98
C PHE A 55 -5.99 2.30 -5.44
N GLY A 56 -7.11 1.70 -5.82
CA GLY A 56 -8.36 2.38 -6.12
C GLY A 56 -9.31 2.32 -4.94
N TYR A 57 -9.91 3.46 -4.62
CA TYR A 57 -10.88 3.66 -3.55
C TYR A 57 -12.20 4.18 -4.14
N ASP A 58 -13.20 4.35 -3.28
CA ASP A 58 -14.47 4.96 -3.68
C ASP A 58 -14.23 6.45 -4.00
N GLY A 59 -14.18 6.77 -5.31
CA GLY A 59 -14.08 8.14 -5.83
C GLY A 59 -12.67 8.68 -6.07
N PHE A 60 -11.60 7.92 -5.79
CA PHE A 60 -10.22 8.31 -6.10
C PHE A 60 -9.28 7.11 -6.22
N ALA A 61 -8.09 7.32 -6.78
CA ALA A 61 -7.05 6.30 -6.86
C ALA A 61 -5.67 6.94 -6.61
N LEU A 62 -4.77 6.18 -6.00
CA LEU A 62 -3.40 6.59 -5.69
C LEU A 62 -2.44 5.54 -6.24
N GLY A 63 -1.58 5.95 -7.17
CA GLY A 63 -0.72 5.04 -7.93
C GLY A 63 0.65 5.62 -8.20
N HIS A 64 1.65 4.74 -8.13
CA HIS A 64 3.06 5.08 -8.15
C HIS A 64 3.82 4.19 -9.12
N GLY A 65 4.74 4.78 -9.88
CA GLY A 65 5.51 4.09 -10.91
C GLY A 65 5.20 4.58 -12.33
N GLY A 66 5.72 3.86 -13.31
CA GLY A 66 5.70 4.21 -14.73
C GLY A 66 4.51 3.67 -15.53
N LYS A 67 4.61 3.82 -16.85
CA LYS A 67 3.63 3.31 -17.83
C LYS A 67 4.09 2.04 -18.56
N GLY A 68 5.26 1.50 -18.20
CA GLY A 68 5.79 0.26 -18.74
C GLY A 68 4.99 -0.97 -18.30
N GLY A 69 5.45 -2.16 -18.63
CA GLY A 69 4.80 -3.42 -18.27
C GLY A 69 3.39 -3.63 -18.85
N ALA A 70 2.87 -4.84 -18.66
CA ALA A 70 1.50 -5.19 -19.00
C ALA A 70 0.54 -4.82 -17.85
N PRO A 71 -0.60 -4.14 -18.13
CA PRO A 71 -1.57 -3.79 -17.10
C PRO A 71 -2.36 -5.01 -16.64
N GLN A 72 -2.65 -5.05 -15.34
CA GLN A 72 -3.53 -5.99 -14.69
C GLN A 72 -4.38 -5.23 -13.68
N GLU A 73 -5.66 -5.58 -13.56
CA GLU A 73 -6.58 -4.96 -12.61
C GLU A 73 -7.34 -6.03 -11.83
N PHE A 74 -7.52 -5.78 -10.54
CA PHE A 74 -8.18 -6.68 -9.61
C PHE A 74 -9.18 -5.91 -8.77
N SER A 75 -10.38 -6.44 -8.62
CA SER A 75 -11.41 -5.86 -7.75
C SER A 75 -11.51 -6.66 -6.46
N LEU A 76 -11.68 -5.94 -5.35
CA LEU A 76 -11.98 -6.50 -4.04
C LEU A 76 -13.49 -6.42 -3.82
N LYS A 77 -14.09 -7.50 -3.35
CA LYS A 77 -15.53 -7.56 -3.06
C LYS A 77 -15.88 -6.58 -1.94
N GLN A 78 -17.18 -6.28 -1.82
CA GLN A 78 -17.66 -5.48 -0.70
C GLN A 78 -17.29 -6.15 0.64
N GLY A 79 -16.71 -5.35 1.53
CA GLY A 79 -16.19 -5.80 2.84
C GLY A 79 -15.04 -6.82 2.75
N GLU A 80 -14.37 -6.95 1.61
CA GLU A 80 -13.11 -7.68 1.49
C GLU A 80 -11.94 -6.73 1.73
N HIS A 81 -10.98 -7.16 2.54
CA HIS A 81 -9.88 -6.33 3.00
C HIS A 81 -8.55 -7.05 2.86
N ILE A 82 -7.52 -6.33 2.39
CA ILE A 82 -6.16 -6.85 2.32
C ILE A 82 -5.59 -6.90 3.74
N VAL A 83 -5.13 -8.07 4.16
CA VAL A 83 -4.59 -8.30 5.52
C VAL A 83 -3.14 -8.73 5.53
N LYS A 84 -2.61 -9.19 4.38
CA LYS A 84 -1.21 -9.60 4.24
C LYS A 84 -0.68 -9.23 2.88
N VAL A 85 0.57 -8.76 2.83
CA VAL A 85 1.35 -8.59 1.61
C VAL A 85 2.66 -9.34 1.76
N GLU A 86 2.94 -10.19 0.80
CA GLU A 86 4.24 -10.80 0.59
C GLU A 86 4.83 -10.18 -0.68
N GLY A 87 6.15 -10.12 -0.78
CA GLY A 87 6.77 -9.65 -2.01
C GLY A 87 8.23 -10.04 -2.11
N ALA A 88 8.82 -9.73 -3.26
CA ALA A 88 10.22 -9.96 -3.54
C ALA A 88 10.83 -8.74 -4.22
N CYS A 89 12.05 -8.38 -3.83
CA CYS A 89 12.87 -7.36 -4.47
C CYS A 89 14.04 -7.99 -5.22
N CYS A 90 14.49 -7.34 -6.29
CA CYS A 90 15.70 -7.73 -7.00
C CYS A 90 16.56 -6.51 -7.36
N ASP A 91 17.82 -6.74 -7.73
CA ASP A 91 18.58 -5.73 -8.46
C ASP A 91 18.00 -5.60 -9.88
N PHE A 92 17.67 -4.38 -10.27
CA PHE A 92 17.24 -4.06 -11.62
C PHE A 92 17.96 -2.81 -12.12
N GLY A 93 19.05 -3.04 -12.86
CA GLY A 93 19.90 -1.99 -13.38
C GLY A 93 20.72 -1.30 -12.28
N GLY A 94 21.26 -2.06 -11.32
CA GLY A 94 22.06 -1.55 -10.20
C GLY A 94 21.23 -0.90 -9.09
N LYS A 95 19.91 -1.13 -9.08
CA LYS A 95 18.96 -0.53 -8.13
C LYS A 95 17.99 -1.59 -7.64
N VAL A 96 17.92 -1.76 -6.32
CA VAL A 96 16.88 -2.57 -5.68
C VAL A 96 15.50 -2.08 -6.16
N THR A 97 14.66 -3.00 -6.61
CA THR A 97 13.34 -2.71 -7.19
C THR A 97 12.38 -3.84 -6.84
N VAL A 98 11.11 -3.50 -6.57
CA VAL A 98 10.06 -4.48 -6.26
C VAL A 98 9.76 -5.29 -7.51
N ARG A 99 9.87 -6.61 -7.43
CA ARG A 99 9.72 -7.54 -8.56
C ARG A 99 8.39 -8.31 -8.54
N ALA A 100 7.93 -8.67 -7.34
CA ALA A 100 6.70 -9.42 -7.16
C ALA A 100 5.97 -8.99 -5.90
N LEU A 101 4.64 -9.11 -5.94
CA LEU A 101 3.74 -8.87 -4.82
C LEU A 101 2.66 -9.93 -4.80
N LYS A 102 2.27 -10.34 -3.59
CA LYS A 102 1.17 -11.24 -3.32
C LYS A 102 0.34 -10.70 -2.18
N PHE A 103 -0.90 -10.35 -2.47
CA PHE A 103 -1.87 -9.81 -1.54
C PHE A 103 -2.81 -10.93 -1.10
N THR A 104 -2.99 -11.10 0.21
CA THR A 104 -4.00 -12.01 0.78
C THR A 104 -5.05 -11.20 1.52
N THR A 105 -6.31 -11.57 1.32
CA THR A 105 -7.47 -10.90 1.94
C THR A 105 -8.04 -11.68 3.11
N ASP A 106 -8.80 -10.99 3.96
CA ASP A 106 -9.58 -11.59 5.05
C ASP A 106 -10.63 -12.62 4.58
N LYS A 107 -11.03 -12.55 3.31
CA LYS A 107 -11.93 -13.52 2.65
C LYS A 107 -11.19 -14.65 1.94
N GLY A 108 -9.88 -14.78 2.13
CA GLY A 108 -9.06 -15.85 1.57
C GLY A 108 -8.75 -15.71 0.08
N ASN A 109 -9.04 -14.57 -0.53
CA ASN A 109 -8.61 -14.30 -1.91
C ASN A 109 -7.11 -14.00 -1.93
N VAL A 110 -6.45 -14.44 -2.99
CA VAL A 110 -5.02 -14.24 -3.20
C VAL A 110 -4.81 -13.63 -4.57
N ILE A 111 -4.14 -12.47 -4.60
CA ILE A 111 -3.80 -11.75 -5.83
C ILE A 111 -2.28 -11.70 -5.92
N GLN A 112 -1.72 -12.29 -6.97
CA GLN A 112 -0.27 -12.38 -7.17
C GLN A 112 0.13 -11.77 -8.50
N VAL A 113 1.18 -10.96 -8.49
CA VAL A 113 1.70 -10.22 -9.63
C VAL A 113 3.22 -10.23 -9.66
N GLY A 114 3.78 -10.13 -10.86
CA GLY A 114 5.23 -10.17 -11.08
C GLY A 114 5.80 -11.58 -11.06
N THR A 115 7.12 -11.68 -10.94
CA THR A 115 7.84 -12.97 -10.93
C THR A 115 8.57 -13.13 -9.61
N GLU A 116 8.28 -14.22 -8.90
CA GLU A 116 8.93 -14.55 -7.63
C GLU A 116 10.44 -14.74 -7.78
N GLY A 117 11.16 -14.57 -6.67
CA GLY A 117 12.60 -14.71 -6.59
C GLY A 117 13.31 -13.39 -6.27
N GLY A 118 14.35 -13.49 -5.45
CA GLY A 118 15.08 -12.34 -4.91
C GLY A 118 14.99 -12.28 -3.39
N GLU A 119 15.13 -11.08 -2.83
CA GLU A 119 15.00 -10.84 -1.40
C GLU A 119 13.52 -10.68 -1.03
N ASN A 120 13.01 -11.62 -0.24
CA ASN A 120 11.59 -11.64 0.13
C ASN A 120 11.29 -10.73 1.32
N PHE A 121 10.08 -10.22 1.35
CA PHE A 121 9.54 -9.47 2.47
C PHE A 121 8.09 -9.85 2.73
N GLU A 122 7.63 -9.54 3.95
CA GLU A 122 6.25 -9.75 4.37
C GLU A 122 5.80 -8.62 5.29
N PHE A 123 4.54 -8.23 5.13
CA PHE A 123 3.79 -7.48 6.11
C PHE A 123 2.44 -8.14 6.35
N LYS A 124 2.15 -8.47 7.61
CA LYS A 124 0.86 -8.99 8.06
C LYS A 124 0.23 -8.00 9.02
N ALA A 125 -0.97 -7.53 8.71
CA ALA A 125 -1.74 -6.68 9.60
C ALA A 125 -2.12 -7.45 10.87
N LYS A 126 -2.20 -6.74 11.99
CA LYS A 126 -2.69 -7.27 13.28
C LYS A 126 -4.13 -7.77 13.14
N ASP A 127 -4.55 -8.64 14.05
CA ASP A 127 -5.94 -9.11 14.08
C ASP A 127 -6.91 -7.94 14.21
N GLY A 128 -7.93 -7.91 13.35
CA GLY A 128 -8.89 -6.80 13.26
C GLY A 128 -8.37 -5.56 12.53
N TYR A 129 -7.21 -5.62 11.87
CA TYR A 129 -6.66 -4.55 11.03
C TYR A 129 -6.61 -4.97 9.56
N ALA A 130 -6.62 -3.98 8.68
CA ALA A 130 -6.41 -4.19 7.26
C ALA A 130 -5.64 -3.03 6.62
N ILE A 131 -5.04 -3.28 5.47
CA ILE A 131 -4.21 -2.33 4.74
C ILE A 131 -5.08 -1.26 4.09
N CYS A 132 -4.74 0.01 4.32
CA CYS A 132 -5.50 1.17 3.84
C CYS A 132 -4.71 2.11 2.94
N ALA A 133 -3.39 2.17 3.03
CA ALA A 133 -2.56 3.09 2.24
C ALA A 133 -1.17 2.53 1.97
N MET A 134 -0.47 3.13 1.01
CA MET A 134 0.90 2.79 0.63
C MET A 134 1.84 3.97 0.89
N TYR A 135 3.12 3.67 1.07
CA TYR A 135 4.19 4.66 1.01
C TYR A 135 5.45 3.99 0.47
N GLY A 136 6.44 4.78 0.07
CA GLY A 136 7.68 4.25 -0.47
C GLY A 136 8.31 5.16 -1.50
N ARG A 137 8.95 4.56 -2.51
CA ARG A 137 9.64 5.30 -3.57
C ARG A 137 9.37 4.71 -4.94
N ALA A 138 9.13 5.58 -5.91
CA ALA A 138 8.89 5.18 -7.28
C ALA A 138 9.50 6.16 -8.29
N ASP A 139 9.91 5.61 -9.43
CA ASP A 139 10.21 6.36 -10.65
C ASP A 139 9.43 5.76 -11.82
N ASN A 140 10.10 5.28 -12.86
CA ASN A 140 9.47 4.43 -13.86
C ASN A 140 9.10 3.04 -13.31
N TYR A 141 9.64 2.67 -12.14
CA TYR A 141 9.37 1.41 -11.45
C TYR A 141 9.04 1.67 -9.97
N VAL A 142 8.41 0.71 -9.32
CA VAL A 142 8.24 0.71 -7.86
C VAL A 142 9.56 0.27 -7.22
N ARG A 143 10.30 1.23 -6.66
CA ARG A 143 11.64 0.99 -6.09
C ARG A 143 11.58 0.40 -4.69
N GLY A 144 10.65 0.89 -3.89
CA GLY A 144 10.33 0.34 -2.58
C GLY A 144 8.90 0.68 -2.20
N VAL A 145 8.29 -0.20 -1.39
CA VAL A 145 6.91 -0.06 -0.93
C VAL A 145 6.79 -0.54 0.51
N GLY A 146 6.02 0.21 1.29
CA GLY A 146 5.48 -0.17 2.57
C GLY A 146 3.98 0.12 2.61
N PHE A 147 3.34 -0.33 3.67
CA PHE A 147 1.89 -0.28 3.82
C PHE A 147 1.51 0.26 5.19
N TYR A 148 0.40 1.01 5.22
CA TYR A 148 -0.30 1.31 6.45
C TYR A 148 -1.49 0.39 6.59
N ALA A 149 -1.70 -0.10 7.81
CA ALA A 149 -2.91 -0.81 8.20
C ALA A 149 -3.65 -0.03 9.28
N ARG A 150 -4.97 -0.19 9.35
CA ARG A 150 -5.78 0.38 10.43
C ARG A 150 -6.88 -0.59 10.86
N LYS A 151 -7.39 -0.40 12.07
CA LYS A 151 -8.46 -1.25 12.62
C LYS A 151 -9.71 -1.19 11.73
N VAL A 152 -10.30 -2.33 11.38
CA VAL A 152 -11.44 -2.43 10.43
C VAL A 152 -12.69 -1.73 10.96
N ASP A 153 -13.05 -1.98 12.22
CA ASP A 153 -14.25 -1.44 12.87
C ASP A 153 -13.99 -0.11 13.59
N MET A 154 -13.10 0.70 13.03
CA MET A 154 -12.73 1.98 13.60
C MET A 154 -13.83 3.01 13.38
N ASP A 155 -14.42 3.52 14.44
CA ASP A 155 -15.30 4.70 14.37
C ASP A 155 -14.44 5.96 14.21
N LEU A 156 -14.27 6.37 12.94
CA LEU A 156 -13.48 7.54 12.57
C LEU A 156 -14.27 8.86 12.73
N GLY A 157 -15.47 8.80 13.33
CA GLY A 157 -16.40 9.91 13.53
C GLY A 157 -15.73 11.26 13.76
N GLY A 158 -15.73 12.10 12.70
CA GLY A 158 -15.24 13.47 12.70
C GLY A 158 -13.74 13.68 12.96
N ALA A 159 -12.95 12.62 13.22
CA ALA A 159 -11.57 12.72 13.72
C ALA A 159 -10.60 13.41 12.75
N PHE A 160 -10.93 13.42 11.45
CA PHE A 160 -10.11 14.03 10.38
C PHE A 160 -10.59 15.40 9.92
N LYS A 161 -11.70 15.90 10.48
CA LYS A 161 -12.30 17.19 10.09
C LYS A 161 -11.47 18.33 10.69
N GLY A 162 -10.39 18.72 10.02
CA GLY A 162 -9.58 19.91 10.36
C GLY A 162 -8.05 19.71 10.46
N ILE A 163 -7.52 18.50 10.23
CA ILE A 163 -6.06 18.20 10.40
C ILE A 163 -5.22 18.31 9.12
N GLY A 164 -5.75 18.85 8.02
CA GLY A 164 -4.96 19.25 6.84
C GLY A 164 -4.09 18.14 6.24
N GLY A 165 -4.54 16.88 6.30
CA GLY A 165 -3.84 15.76 5.68
C GLY A 165 -2.54 15.30 6.37
N LYS A 166 -2.12 15.89 7.50
CA LYS A 166 -0.96 15.41 8.26
C LYS A 166 -1.38 14.78 9.57
N LEU A 167 -1.24 13.45 9.67
CA LEU A 167 -1.31 12.75 10.96
C LEU A 167 -0.05 13.09 11.77
N PRO A 168 -0.15 13.88 12.86
CA PRO A 168 1.04 14.37 13.54
C PRO A 168 1.79 13.21 14.20
N GLY A 169 3.00 12.86 13.75
CA GLY A 169 3.87 11.90 14.45
C GLY A 169 3.69 10.42 14.07
N LEU A 170 3.19 10.12 12.86
CA LEU A 170 3.76 8.99 12.11
C LEU A 170 5.09 9.48 11.51
N LYS A 171 6.15 8.68 11.63
CA LYS A 171 7.49 9.01 11.13
C LYS A 171 7.68 8.49 9.72
#